data_AF-A0A357A8Q7-F1
#
_entry.id   AF-A0A357A8Q7-F1
#
_cell.length_a   1.000
_cell.length_b   1.000
_cell.length_c   1.000
_cell.angle_alpha   90.00
_cell.angle_beta   90.00
_cell.angle_gamma   90.00
#
_symmetry.space_group_name_H-M   'P 1'
#
loop_
_entity.id
_entity.type
_entity.pdbx_description
1 polymer ?
#
loop_
_entity_poly.entity_id
_entity_poly.type
_entity_poly.pdbx_seq_one_letter_code
_entity_poly.pdbx_strand_id
1 'polypeptide(L)'
;MDIMEVLKLADELVFARTGKHLDYLQEAILQGTLQGETYTTISENVYTSEGHVRDVGSELWKLLSEGLGKEVSKTNFRAILNKNYSAIVGDHATVTNVICSNYNQKNNHSQTSEQTQSYVDLGNAPERLNCYGRREELAILDRSILTEKCRLFALLGFSGIGKTTLALHWLENNKTQFEYAIDRSLRFYTDRRALLANILSIFTGNPQKCDRLETQISHLLTHLRQSRCLILLDDGQLLCRDEAGKQVLQAIAEINHQSCIILISTEKPLHLTAWEKSTYPVRSLILSSLGDAAKDLFQEQNLSDPEHWHQLIDRYQGNPLWLILTATSIQELFAGRVADFLAYETLIVSESLQGHLDQQFQQLSAPEQTILHQVATLTAPVSLSQLLQLNPFSPVELFQIIQSLHRRFFLEMAEDTRQLFLNPVIQEYIKNGK
;
A
#
# COMPACT_ATOMS: atom_id res chain seq x y z
N MET A 1 -7.28 -6.57 -16.54
CA MET A 1 -8.28 -7.38 -15.84
C MET A 1 -8.09 -8.79 -16.34
N ASP A 2 -7.64 -9.68 -15.46
CA ASP A 2 -7.49 -11.09 -15.83
C ASP A 2 -8.89 -11.69 -15.91
N ILE A 3 -9.25 -12.22 -17.09
CA ILE A 3 -10.56 -12.82 -17.34
C ILE A 3 -10.76 -14.05 -16.43
N MET A 4 -9.69 -14.75 -16.07
CA MET A 4 -9.77 -15.94 -15.20
C MET A 4 -10.14 -15.58 -13.76
N GLU A 5 -9.60 -14.49 -13.21
CA GLU A 5 -9.93 -14.04 -11.85
C GLU A 5 -11.39 -13.55 -11.74
N VAL A 6 -11.91 -12.92 -12.79
CA VAL A 6 -13.32 -12.51 -12.86
C VAL A 6 -14.26 -13.71 -12.90
N LEU A 7 -13.91 -14.73 -13.70
CA LEU A 7 -14.70 -15.95 -13.80
C LEU A 7 -14.72 -16.71 -12.48
N LYS A 8 -13.58 -16.78 -11.77
CA LYS A 8 -13.48 -17.41 -10.45
C LYS A 8 -14.37 -16.72 -9.41
N LEU A 9 -14.38 -15.39 -9.37
CA LEU A 9 -15.26 -14.64 -8.47
C LEU A 9 -16.74 -14.87 -8.79
N ALA A 10 -17.11 -14.84 -10.08
CA ALA A 10 -18.48 -15.10 -10.49
C ALA A 10 -18.92 -16.53 -10.12
N ASP A 11 -18.01 -17.50 -10.23
CA ASP A 11 -18.23 -18.89 -9.83
C ASP A 11 -18.50 -19.03 -8.33
N GLU A 12 -17.68 -18.41 -7.49
CA GLU A 12 -17.85 -18.42 -6.03
C GLU A 12 -19.18 -17.77 -5.60
N LEU A 13 -19.60 -16.69 -6.26
CA LEU A 13 -20.89 -16.02 -5.98
C LEU A 13 -22.09 -16.88 -6.39
N VAL A 14 -22.01 -17.56 -7.54
CA VAL A 14 -23.07 -18.47 -8.00
C VAL A 14 -23.13 -19.71 -7.12
N PHE A 15 -21.99 -20.25 -6.71
CA PHE A 15 -21.91 -21.39 -5.79
C PHE A 15 -22.49 -21.05 -4.41
N ALA A 16 -22.13 -19.91 -3.83
CA ALA A 16 -22.63 -19.48 -2.53
C ALA A 16 -24.16 -19.32 -2.50
N ARG A 17 -24.80 -19.05 -3.65
CA ARG A 17 -26.24 -18.84 -3.76
C ARG A 17 -27.02 -20.08 -4.18
N THR A 18 -26.45 -20.89 -5.08
CA THR A 18 -27.17 -22.00 -5.72
C THR A 18 -26.67 -23.38 -5.28
N GLY A 19 -25.50 -23.45 -4.62
CA GLY A 19 -24.80 -24.68 -4.28
C GLY A 19 -24.19 -25.40 -5.50
N LYS A 20 -24.20 -24.76 -6.67
CA LYS A 20 -23.64 -25.29 -7.93
C LYS A 20 -22.67 -24.28 -8.52
N HIS A 21 -21.59 -24.77 -9.11
CA HIS A 21 -20.64 -23.98 -9.87
C HIS A 21 -21.25 -23.55 -11.21
N LEU A 22 -20.64 -22.55 -11.84
CA LEU A 22 -20.98 -22.11 -13.19
C LEU A 22 -20.90 -23.31 -14.14
N ASP A 23 -21.92 -23.43 -14.99
CA ASP A 23 -21.84 -24.36 -16.11
C ASP A 23 -21.11 -23.71 -17.30
N TYR A 24 -20.76 -24.55 -18.27
CA TYR A 24 -20.05 -24.14 -19.47
C TYR A 24 -20.74 -23.00 -20.24
N LEU A 25 -22.07 -22.96 -20.25
CA LEU A 25 -22.81 -21.92 -20.98
C LEU A 25 -22.79 -20.59 -20.20
N GLN A 26 -22.90 -20.64 -18.87
CA GLN A 26 -22.78 -19.47 -18.01
C GLN A 26 -21.36 -18.87 -18.06
N GLU A 27 -20.32 -19.71 -18.05
CA GLU A 27 -18.93 -19.27 -18.24
C GLU A 27 -18.73 -18.58 -19.59
N ALA A 28 -19.22 -19.19 -20.68
CA ALA A 28 -19.13 -18.62 -22.02
C ALA A 28 -19.84 -17.26 -22.13
N ILE A 29 -20.99 -17.10 -21.46
CA ILE A 29 -21.72 -15.82 -21.41
C ILE A 29 -20.91 -14.74 -20.70
N LEU A 30 -20.28 -15.06 -19.57
CA LEU A 30 -19.46 -14.12 -18.81
C LEU A 30 -18.22 -13.73 -19.61
N GLN A 31 -17.51 -14.70 -20.18
CA GLN A 31 -16.30 -14.48 -20.97
C GLN A 31 -16.58 -13.62 -22.21
N GLY A 32 -17.60 -13.98 -23.00
CA GLY A 32 -18.00 -13.20 -24.17
C GLY A 32 -18.44 -11.78 -23.80
N THR A 33 -19.12 -11.62 -22.67
CA THR A 33 -19.50 -10.28 -22.16
C THR A 33 -18.28 -9.42 -21.80
N LEU A 34 -17.25 -10.01 -21.18
CA LEU A 34 -16.02 -9.29 -20.85
C LEU A 34 -15.23 -8.89 -22.10
N GLN A 35 -15.29 -9.72 -23.15
CA GLN A 35 -14.68 -9.46 -24.45
C GLN A 35 -15.50 -8.50 -25.33
N GLY A 36 -16.73 -8.17 -24.93
CA GLY A 36 -17.61 -7.25 -25.66
C GLY A 36 -18.42 -7.91 -26.78
N GLU A 37 -18.55 -9.24 -26.77
CA GLU A 37 -19.27 -10.00 -27.77
C GLU A 37 -20.80 -9.86 -27.62
N THR A 38 -21.53 -10.00 -28.73
CA THR A 38 -23.00 -10.02 -28.74
C THR A 38 -23.53 -11.40 -28.33
N TYR A 39 -24.81 -11.51 -27.94
CA TYR A 39 -25.39 -12.83 -27.64
C TYR A 39 -25.45 -13.73 -28.86
N THR A 40 -25.62 -13.14 -30.05
CA THR A 40 -25.52 -13.85 -31.33
C THR A 40 -24.14 -14.49 -31.48
N THR A 41 -23.07 -13.71 -31.29
CA THR A 41 -21.67 -14.19 -31.36
C THR A 41 -21.39 -15.29 -30.34
N ILE A 42 -21.84 -15.12 -29.09
CA ILE A 42 -21.68 -16.14 -28.05
C ILE A 42 -22.42 -17.43 -28.45
N SER A 43 -23.65 -17.31 -28.97
CA SER A 43 -24.46 -18.47 -29.36
C SER A 43 -23.85 -19.29 -30.50
N GLU A 44 -23.17 -18.63 -31.44
CA GLU A 44 -22.41 -19.28 -32.52
C GLU A 44 -21.20 -20.05 -31.96
N ASN A 45 -20.48 -19.46 -30.99
CA ASN A 45 -19.29 -20.05 -30.38
C ASN A 45 -19.58 -21.29 -29.52
N VAL A 46 -20.75 -21.33 -28.86
CA VAL A 46 -21.20 -22.49 -28.05
C VAL A 46 -22.23 -23.38 -28.75
N TYR A 47 -22.45 -23.19 -30.06
CA TYR A 47 -23.35 -23.98 -30.89
C TYR A 47 -24.78 -24.14 -30.33
N THR A 48 -25.35 -23.05 -29.81
CA THR A 48 -26.72 -23.02 -29.28
C THR A 48 -27.52 -21.86 -29.87
N SER A 49 -28.82 -21.76 -29.56
CA SER A 49 -29.65 -20.67 -30.05
C SER A 49 -29.43 -19.37 -29.25
N GLU A 50 -29.43 -18.22 -29.93
CA GLU A 50 -29.33 -16.92 -29.25
C GLU A 50 -30.42 -16.74 -28.18
N GLY A 51 -31.64 -17.24 -28.43
CA GLY A 51 -32.73 -17.22 -27.44
C GLY A 51 -32.36 -17.94 -26.15
N HIS A 52 -31.78 -19.14 -26.25
CA HIS A 52 -31.34 -19.89 -25.08
C HIS A 52 -30.19 -19.20 -24.33
N VAL A 53 -29.24 -18.59 -25.05
CA VAL A 53 -28.17 -17.79 -24.41
C VAL A 53 -28.74 -16.58 -23.66
N ARG A 54 -29.78 -15.94 -24.19
CA ARG A 54 -30.44 -14.80 -23.53
C ARG A 54 -31.19 -15.22 -22.28
N ASP A 55 -31.89 -16.35 -22.32
CA ASP A 55 -32.63 -16.87 -21.17
C ASP A 55 -31.67 -17.20 -20.02
N VAL A 56 -30.63 -17.99 -20.31
CA VAL A 56 -29.59 -18.35 -19.32
C VAL A 56 -28.84 -17.10 -18.83
N GLY A 57 -28.53 -16.17 -19.74
CA GLY A 57 -27.90 -14.90 -19.39
C GLY A 57 -28.75 -14.04 -18.45
N SER A 58 -30.07 -13.99 -18.65
CA SER A 58 -30.98 -13.24 -17.78
C SER A 58 -31.01 -13.80 -16.36
N GLU A 59 -31.05 -15.12 -16.22
CA GLU A 59 -31.00 -15.77 -14.90
C GLU A 59 -29.65 -15.54 -14.22
N LEU A 60 -28.55 -15.64 -14.96
CA LEU A 60 -27.21 -15.41 -14.47
C LEU A 60 -27.01 -13.97 -13.94
N TRP A 61 -27.48 -12.96 -14.67
CA TRP A 61 -27.39 -11.57 -14.20
C TRP A 61 -28.20 -11.30 -12.95
N LYS A 62 -29.37 -11.95 -12.81
CA LYS A 62 -30.18 -11.85 -11.61
C LYS A 62 -29.44 -12.45 -10.40
N LEU A 63 -28.87 -13.64 -10.56
CA LEU A 63 -28.09 -14.29 -9.51
C LEU A 63 -26.89 -13.44 -9.07
N LEU A 64 -26.15 -12.89 -10.02
CA LEU A 64 -25.01 -12.02 -9.72
C LEU A 64 -25.45 -10.70 -9.08
N SER A 65 -26.62 -10.16 -9.44
CA SER A 65 -27.18 -8.97 -8.81
C SER A 65 -27.50 -9.19 -7.34
N GLU A 66 -28.11 -10.33 -7.04
CA GLU A 66 -28.44 -10.74 -5.67
C GLU A 66 -27.18 -11.03 -4.86
N GLY A 67 -26.17 -11.66 -5.47
CA GLY A 67 -24.87 -11.93 -4.86
C GLY A 67 -24.11 -10.66 -4.48
N LEU A 68 -24.08 -9.67 -5.38
CA LEU A 68 -23.32 -8.42 -5.20
C LEU A 68 -24.12 -7.30 -4.50
N GLY A 69 -25.41 -7.51 -4.25
CA GLY A 69 -26.29 -6.49 -3.65
C GLY A 69 -26.46 -5.24 -4.51
N LYS A 70 -26.20 -5.33 -5.83
CA LYS A 70 -26.27 -4.23 -6.81
C LYS A 70 -26.81 -4.77 -8.12
N GLU A 71 -27.52 -3.95 -8.89
CA GLU A 71 -28.12 -4.38 -10.17
C GLU A 71 -27.03 -4.65 -11.23
N VAL A 72 -26.91 -5.90 -11.65
CA VAL A 72 -25.98 -6.39 -12.67
C VAL A 72 -26.75 -6.75 -13.95
N SER A 73 -26.19 -6.37 -15.09
CA SER A 73 -26.66 -6.70 -16.43
C SER A 73 -25.46 -6.80 -17.36
N LYS A 74 -25.65 -7.39 -18.55
CA LYS A 74 -24.58 -7.52 -19.55
C LYS A 74 -23.83 -6.21 -19.83
N THR A 75 -24.54 -5.08 -19.90
CA THR A 75 -23.97 -3.79 -20.29
C THR A 75 -23.20 -3.11 -19.16
N ASN A 76 -23.55 -3.38 -17.90
CA ASN A 76 -22.90 -2.79 -16.74
C ASN A 76 -21.92 -3.74 -16.04
N PHE A 77 -21.96 -5.04 -16.35
CA PHE A 77 -21.17 -6.07 -15.66
C PHE A 77 -19.67 -5.76 -15.68
N ARG A 78 -19.13 -5.40 -16.84
CA ARG A 78 -17.72 -4.99 -16.98
C ARG A 78 -17.38 -3.74 -16.17
N ALA A 79 -18.31 -2.80 -16.04
CA ALA A 79 -18.12 -1.57 -15.27
C ALA A 79 -18.24 -1.82 -13.75
N ILE A 80 -19.17 -2.67 -13.32
CA ILE A 80 -19.34 -3.09 -11.93
C ILE A 80 -18.13 -3.89 -11.47
N LEU A 81 -17.63 -4.79 -12.31
CA LEU A 81 -16.41 -5.52 -12.04
C LEU A 81 -15.21 -4.58 -11.98
N ASN A 82 -15.01 -3.66 -12.92
CA ASN A 82 -13.89 -2.70 -12.80
C ASN A 82 -13.94 -1.83 -11.53
N LYS A 83 -15.13 -1.63 -10.94
CA LYS A 83 -15.30 -0.95 -9.64
C LYS A 83 -15.11 -1.86 -8.42
N ASN A 84 -15.39 -3.16 -8.55
CA ASN A 84 -15.30 -4.15 -7.46
C ASN A 84 -14.01 -4.99 -7.52
N TYR A 85 -13.30 -5.03 -8.65
CA TYR A 85 -12.02 -5.74 -8.82
C TYR A 85 -10.91 -5.04 -8.02
N SER A 86 -11.02 -3.72 -7.82
CA SER A 86 -10.22 -2.97 -6.84
C SER A 86 -10.57 -3.29 -5.38
N ALA A 87 -11.74 -3.88 -5.12
CA ALA A 87 -12.18 -4.30 -3.78
C ALA A 87 -11.88 -5.80 -3.49
N ILE A 88 -11.68 -6.63 -4.52
CA ILE A 88 -11.61 -8.09 -4.39
C ILE A 88 -10.20 -8.64 -4.66
N VAL A 89 -9.35 -7.97 -5.45
CA VAL A 89 -7.91 -8.33 -5.53
C VAL A 89 -7.14 -7.85 -4.28
N GLY A 90 -7.82 -7.19 -3.34
CA GLY A 90 -7.31 -6.89 -1.99
C GLY A 90 -7.68 -7.91 -0.92
N ASP A 91 -8.42 -8.98 -1.24
CA ASP A 91 -9.09 -9.80 -0.21
C ASP A 91 -8.86 -11.31 -0.43
N HIS A 92 -7.72 -11.80 0.10
CA HIS A 92 -7.59 -13.18 0.56
C HIS A 92 -7.93 -13.22 2.06
N ALA A 93 -9.16 -12.90 2.44
CA ALA A 93 -9.63 -13.09 3.82
C ALA A 93 -11.17 -13.08 3.94
N THR A 94 -11.85 -14.19 3.63
CA THR A 94 -13.13 -14.47 4.31
C THR A 94 -13.38 -15.96 4.51
N VAL A 95 -13.17 -16.43 5.74
CA VAL A 95 -14.13 -17.23 6.54
C VAL A 95 -13.84 -16.82 7.98
N THR A 96 -14.62 -15.96 8.65
CA THR A 96 -15.82 -16.33 9.39
C THR A 96 -16.42 -15.03 9.94
N ASN A 97 -17.66 -14.67 9.59
CA ASN A 97 -18.41 -13.67 10.35
C ASN A 97 -19.83 -14.17 10.55
N VAL A 98 -20.03 -14.83 11.69
CA VAL A 98 -21.34 -15.14 12.25
C VAL A 98 -21.73 -13.98 13.17
N ILE A 99 -22.78 -13.26 12.76
CA ILE A 99 -23.84 -12.64 13.57
C ILE A 99 -23.40 -12.00 14.90
N CYS A 100 -23.51 -10.67 14.99
CA CYS A 100 -24.26 -10.06 16.09
C CYS A 100 -24.74 -8.63 15.77
N SER A 101 -25.94 -8.38 16.31
CA SER A 101 -26.95 -7.37 16.00
C SER A 101 -26.78 -6.00 16.68
N ASN A 102 -27.40 -5.00 16.04
CA ASN A 102 -28.09 -3.83 16.59
C ASN A 102 -27.31 -2.81 17.45
N TYR A 103 -27.21 -1.59 16.93
CA TYR A 103 -27.71 -0.39 17.63
C TYR A 103 -28.24 0.63 16.62
N ASN A 104 -29.56 0.78 16.61
CA ASN A 104 -30.25 1.98 16.12
C ASN A 104 -30.12 3.06 17.19
N GLN A 105 -29.75 4.28 16.82
CA GLN A 105 -30.33 5.48 17.43
C GLN A 105 -30.28 6.66 16.45
N LYS A 106 -31.47 7.06 15.99
CA LYS A 106 -31.76 8.38 15.46
C LYS A 106 -31.63 9.40 16.60
N ASN A 107 -31.11 10.59 16.31
CA ASN A 107 -31.73 11.84 16.73
C ASN A 107 -31.25 13.02 15.89
N ASN A 108 -32.25 13.77 15.39
CA ASN A 108 -32.12 15.10 14.81
C ASN A 108 -31.96 16.14 15.94
N HIS A 109 -31.04 17.08 15.79
CA HIS A 109 -31.34 18.51 15.92
C HIS A 109 -30.18 19.36 15.38
N SER A 110 -30.56 20.34 14.58
CA SER A 110 -29.74 21.32 13.88
C SER A 110 -29.28 22.45 14.80
N GLN A 111 -27.99 22.81 14.74
CA GLN A 111 -27.50 24.19 14.91
C GLN A 111 -26.29 24.42 14.00
N THR A 112 -26.42 25.42 13.15
CA THR A 112 -25.46 25.95 12.19
C THR A 112 -24.24 26.58 12.87
N SER A 113 -23.09 25.93 12.73
CA SER A 113 -21.82 26.61 12.45
C SER A 113 -21.49 26.31 11.00
N GLU A 114 -21.14 27.32 10.21
CA GLU A 114 -20.52 27.11 8.89
C GLU A 114 -19.17 26.40 9.09
N GLN A 115 -19.22 25.09 9.30
CA GLN A 115 -18.07 24.23 9.10
C GLN A 115 -17.95 24.13 7.59
N THR A 116 -16.90 24.73 7.03
CA THR A 116 -16.44 24.41 5.68
C THR A 116 -16.28 22.90 5.63
N GLN A 117 -17.20 22.22 4.95
CA GLN A 117 -17.22 20.77 4.89
C GLN A 117 -15.98 20.33 4.13
N SER A 118 -15.07 19.65 4.81
CA SER A 118 -13.85 19.10 4.19
C SER A 118 -14.25 18.15 3.08
N TYR A 119 -13.71 18.38 1.87
CA TYR A 119 -13.86 17.46 0.77
C TYR A 119 -12.82 16.33 0.91
N VAL A 120 -13.30 15.11 1.06
CA VAL A 120 -12.45 13.94 1.32
C VAL A 120 -12.57 12.97 0.15
N ASP A 121 -11.45 12.70 -0.52
CA ASP A 121 -11.35 11.70 -1.57
C ASP A 121 -10.14 10.81 -1.29
N LEU A 122 -10.40 9.68 -0.62
CA LEU A 122 -9.38 8.73 -0.24
C LEU A 122 -9.03 7.73 -1.36
N GLY A 123 -9.60 7.86 -2.55
CA GLY A 123 -9.28 7.00 -3.70
C GLY A 123 -9.32 5.51 -3.36
N ASN A 124 -8.15 4.86 -3.45
CA ASN A 124 -7.96 3.42 -3.19
C ASN A 124 -7.31 3.17 -1.81
N ALA A 125 -7.45 4.09 -0.85
CA ALA A 125 -6.93 3.91 0.49
C ALA A 125 -7.56 2.68 1.16
N PRO A 126 -6.77 1.82 1.84
CA PRO A 126 -7.30 0.69 2.59
C PRO A 126 -8.25 1.13 3.70
N GLU A 127 -9.33 0.38 3.91
CA GLU A 127 -10.28 0.63 5.00
C GLU A 127 -9.69 0.18 6.35
N ARG A 128 -9.82 1.03 7.38
CA ARG A 128 -9.61 0.72 8.81
C ARG A 128 -8.37 -0.12 9.13
N LEU A 129 -7.22 0.56 9.25
CA LEU A 129 -5.99 -0.04 9.76
C LEU A 129 -5.78 0.32 11.23
N ASN A 130 -5.54 -0.68 12.08
CA ASN A 130 -5.17 -0.46 13.48
C ASN A 130 -3.77 0.15 13.56
N CYS A 131 -3.65 1.32 14.21
CA CYS A 131 -2.40 2.03 14.38
C CYS A 131 -1.86 1.80 15.79
N TYR A 132 -0.93 0.85 15.94
CA TYR A 132 -0.33 0.49 17.23
C TYR A 132 0.85 1.39 17.57
N GLY A 133 0.92 1.89 18.81
CA GLY A 133 2.16 2.45 19.38
C GLY A 133 2.73 3.74 18.78
N ARG A 134 2.14 4.30 17.72
CA ARG A 134 2.75 5.43 16.97
C ARG A 134 2.50 6.82 17.54
N ARG A 135 2.36 6.95 18.86
CA ARG A 135 1.99 8.22 19.51
C ARG A 135 3.02 9.32 19.30
N GLU A 136 4.30 8.97 19.30
CA GLU A 136 5.39 9.94 19.11
C GLU A 136 5.45 10.42 17.66
N GLU A 137 5.29 9.50 16.71
CA GLU A 137 5.28 9.80 15.29
C GLU A 137 4.06 10.63 14.87
N LEU A 138 2.88 10.37 15.47
CA LEU A 138 1.69 11.21 15.32
C LEU A 138 1.94 12.64 15.84
N ALA A 139 2.61 12.79 16.99
CA ALA A 139 2.94 14.11 17.52
C ALA A 139 3.94 14.87 16.63
N ILE A 140 4.86 14.16 15.95
CA ILE A 140 5.76 14.75 14.95
C ILE A 140 4.98 15.24 13.74
N LEU A 141 3.98 14.48 13.27
CA LEU A 141 3.10 14.90 12.17
C LEU A 141 2.27 16.12 12.56
N ASP A 142 1.65 16.13 13.73
CA ASP A 142 0.89 17.28 14.26
C ASP A 142 1.76 18.54 14.27
N ARG A 143 2.93 18.45 14.91
CA ARG A 143 3.87 19.57 14.99
C ARG A 143 4.30 20.03 13.60
N SER A 144 4.71 19.12 12.72
CA SER A 144 5.30 19.48 11.43
C SER A 144 4.26 20.08 10.48
N ILE A 145 3.05 19.53 10.44
CA ILE A 145 2.04 19.89 9.44
C ILE A 145 1.12 21.00 9.94
N LEU A 146 0.68 20.94 11.20
CA LEU A 146 -0.29 21.89 11.73
C LEU A 146 0.38 23.14 12.29
N THR A 147 1.48 22.96 13.04
CA THR A 147 2.19 24.07 13.70
C THR A 147 3.26 24.69 12.81
N GLU A 148 4.19 23.89 12.28
CA GLU A 148 5.30 24.36 11.44
C GLU A 148 4.91 24.60 9.98
N LYS A 149 3.68 24.22 9.58
CA LYS A 149 3.14 24.39 8.23
C LYS A 149 4.05 23.84 7.13
N CYS A 150 4.53 22.61 7.33
CA CYS A 150 5.31 21.86 6.36
C CYS A 150 4.53 21.70 5.03
N ARG A 151 5.20 21.95 3.89
CA ARG A 151 4.65 21.80 2.54
C ARG A 151 4.82 20.38 2.01
N LEU A 152 5.95 19.74 2.33
CA LEU A 152 6.26 18.37 1.92
C LEU A 152 6.81 17.61 3.13
N PHE A 153 6.05 16.63 3.59
CA PHE A 153 6.44 15.74 4.67
C PHE A 153 6.70 14.34 4.10
N ALA A 154 7.94 13.87 4.14
CA ALA A 154 8.26 12.52 3.68
C ALA A 154 8.16 11.52 4.84
N LEU A 155 7.22 10.57 4.75
CA LEU A 155 7.11 9.46 5.67
C LEU A 155 7.81 8.24 5.08
N LEU A 156 8.90 7.83 5.72
CA LEU A 156 9.90 6.92 5.17
C LEU A 156 10.03 5.66 6.03
N GLY A 157 10.63 4.61 5.46
CA GLY A 157 10.95 3.36 6.17
C GLY A 157 10.70 2.13 5.31
N PHE A 158 11.19 0.97 5.77
CA PHE A 158 11.09 -0.28 5.03
C PHE A 158 9.63 -0.67 4.74
N SER A 159 9.42 -1.54 3.75
CA SER A 159 8.09 -2.07 3.43
C SER A 159 7.44 -2.77 4.64
N GLY A 160 6.13 -2.62 4.81
CA GLY A 160 5.39 -3.22 5.93
C GLY A 160 5.49 -2.50 7.29
N ILE A 161 6.34 -1.47 7.43
CA ILE A 161 6.58 -0.82 8.73
C ILE A 161 5.40 0.00 9.31
N GLY A 162 4.30 0.14 8.55
CA GLY A 162 3.09 0.85 8.96
C GLY A 162 2.98 2.32 8.53
N LYS A 163 3.71 2.73 7.48
CA LYS A 163 3.67 4.13 6.98
C LYS A 163 2.27 4.56 6.51
N THR A 164 1.66 3.76 5.63
CA THR A 164 0.30 4.02 5.12
C THR A 164 -0.73 4.03 6.24
N THR A 165 -0.64 3.07 7.18
CA THR A 165 -1.46 3.05 8.41
C THR A 165 -1.34 4.35 9.20
N LEU A 166 -0.12 4.81 9.48
CA LEU A 166 0.12 6.02 10.24
C LEU A 166 -0.44 7.27 9.55
N ALA A 167 -0.17 7.42 8.24
CA ALA A 167 -0.59 8.58 7.48
C ALA A 167 -2.12 8.67 7.37
N LEU A 168 -2.80 7.55 7.11
CA LEU A 168 -4.26 7.50 7.05
C LEU A 168 -4.89 7.70 8.43
N HIS A 169 -4.33 7.10 9.48
CA HIS A 169 -4.80 7.33 10.85
C HIS A 169 -4.69 8.81 11.23
N TRP A 170 -3.56 9.44 10.91
CA TRP A 170 -3.37 10.88 11.14
C TRP A 170 -4.35 11.73 10.32
N LEU A 171 -4.54 11.41 9.03
CA LEU A 171 -5.47 12.10 8.15
C LEU A 171 -6.90 12.03 8.69
N GLU A 172 -7.37 10.85 9.08
CA GLU A 172 -8.74 10.67 9.59
C GLU A 172 -9.03 11.53 10.82
N ASN A 173 -8.05 11.68 11.71
CA ASN A 173 -8.16 12.52 12.90
C ASN A 173 -8.03 14.03 12.64
N ASN A 174 -7.49 14.43 11.47
CA ASN A 174 -7.14 15.82 11.17
C ASN A 174 -7.78 16.39 9.89
N LYS A 175 -8.55 15.61 9.13
CA LYS A 175 -9.12 16.00 7.83
C LYS A 175 -9.95 17.28 7.88
N THR A 176 -10.63 17.54 8.99
CA THR A 176 -11.44 18.76 9.19
C THR A 176 -10.62 20.05 9.22
N GLN A 177 -9.28 19.96 9.34
CA GLN A 177 -8.37 21.11 9.27
C GLN A 177 -7.97 21.49 7.85
N PHE A 178 -8.48 20.77 6.84
CA PHE A 178 -8.17 20.95 5.43
C PHE A 178 -9.48 21.05 4.63
N GLU A 179 -9.49 21.93 3.64
CA GLU A 179 -10.59 22.04 2.68
C GLU A 179 -10.65 20.81 1.75
N TYR A 180 -9.48 20.25 1.43
CA TYR A 180 -9.36 19.02 0.65
C TYR A 180 -8.43 18.04 1.35
N ALA A 181 -8.85 16.79 1.51
CA ALA A 181 -8.03 15.67 1.94
C ALA A 181 -8.06 14.59 0.85
N ILE A 182 -6.94 14.36 0.19
CA ILE A 182 -6.83 13.49 -0.99
C ILE A 182 -5.80 12.40 -0.71
N ASP A 183 -6.14 11.13 -0.96
CA ASP A 183 -5.17 10.03 -0.97
C ASP A 183 -5.03 9.43 -2.37
N ARG A 184 -3.80 9.27 -2.84
CA ARG A 184 -3.49 8.58 -4.10
C ARG A 184 -2.26 7.71 -3.95
N SER A 185 -2.39 6.43 -4.32
CA SER A 185 -1.23 5.58 -4.54
C SER A 185 -0.71 5.72 -5.97
N LEU A 186 0.59 5.99 -6.08
CA LEU A 186 1.31 6.16 -7.34
C LEU A 186 1.42 4.86 -8.14
N ARG A 187 1.20 3.69 -7.53
CA ARG A 187 1.23 2.39 -8.23
C ARG A 187 0.19 2.30 -9.34
N PHE A 188 -0.89 3.06 -9.24
CA PHE A 188 -1.96 3.10 -10.25
C PHE A 188 -1.71 4.14 -11.35
N TYR A 189 -0.60 4.88 -11.30
CA TYR A 189 -0.28 5.95 -12.25
C TYR A 189 1.10 5.72 -12.85
N THR A 190 1.13 5.19 -14.07
CA THR A 190 2.36 5.08 -14.87
C THR A 190 2.78 6.44 -15.45
N ASP A 191 1.82 7.32 -15.77
CA ASP A 191 2.06 8.69 -16.25
C ASP A 191 1.76 9.73 -15.15
N ARG A 192 2.73 10.59 -14.84
CA ARG A 192 2.59 11.68 -13.86
C ARG A 192 1.53 12.70 -14.26
N ARG A 193 1.30 12.87 -15.56
CA ARG A 193 0.22 13.73 -16.05
C ARG A 193 -1.16 13.16 -15.75
N ALA A 194 -1.30 11.83 -15.74
CA ALA A 194 -2.56 11.18 -15.37
C ALA A 194 -2.86 11.36 -13.87
N LEU A 195 -1.83 11.28 -13.02
CA LEU A 195 -1.94 11.59 -11.58
C LEU A 195 -2.40 13.03 -11.37
N LEU A 196 -1.70 14.00 -11.96
CA LEU A 196 -2.03 15.42 -11.80
C LEU A 196 -3.40 15.75 -12.39
N ALA A 197 -3.75 15.22 -13.56
CA ALA A 197 -5.09 15.40 -14.14
C ALA A 197 -6.18 14.85 -13.21
N ASN A 198 -5.95 13.70 -12.58
CA ASN A 198 -6.88 13.14 -11.60
C ASN A 198 -7.03 14.07 -10.38
N ILE A 199 -5.93 14.50 -9.75
CA ILE A 199 -5.98 15.42 -8.60
C ILE A 199 -6.65 16.75 -8.97
N LEU A 200 -6.32 17.33 -10.11
CA LEU A 200 -6.91 18.59 -10.59
C LEU A 200 -8.40 18.46 -10.90
N SER A 201 -8.86 17.28 -11.34
CA SER A 201 -10.27 17.02 -11.56
C SER A 201 -11.10 17.07 -10.28
N ILE A 202 -10.49 16.77 -9.13
CA ILE A 202 -11.13 16.86 -7.80
C ILE A 202 -11.41 18.32 -7.46
N PHE A 203 -10.45 19.22 -7.67
CA PHE A 203 -10.63 20.65 -7.40
C PHE A 203 -11.63 21.32 -8.34
N THR A 204 -11.75 20.82 -9.57
CA THR A 204 -12.54 21.48 -10.63
C THR A 204 -13.87 20.80 -10.95
N GLY A 205 -14.11 19.61 -10.40
CA GLY A 205 -15.29 18.78 -10.67
C GLY A 205 -15.38 18.25 -12.11
N ASN A 206 -14.36 18.45 -12.94
CA ASN A 206 -14.36 18.09 -14.36
C ASN A 206 -13.03 17.46 -14.80
N PRO A 207 -13.03 16.55 -15.78
CA PRO A 207 -11.80 15.97 -16.32
C PRO A 207 -10.91 17.05 -16.95
N GLN A 208 -9.66 17.11 -16.52
CA GLN A 208 -8.67 18.05 -17.05
C GLN A 208 -8.07 17.51 -18.35
N LYS A 209 -8.17 18.31 -19.42
CA LYS A 209 -7.54 18.06 -20.73
C LYS A 209 -6.37 19.03 -20.90
N CYS A 210 -5.29 18.80 -20.17
CA CYS A 210 -4.05 19.54 -20.36
C CYS A 210 -2.91 18.55 -20.51
N ASP A 211 -2.21 18.60 -21.66
CA ASP A 211 -1.18 17.60 -22.00
C ASP A 211 0.21 17.97 -21.49
N ARG A 212 0.41 19.23 -21.08
CA ARG A 212 1.71 19.75 -20.61
C ARG A 212 1.82 19.65 -19.10
N LEU A 213 2.86 18.96 -18.65
CA LEU A 213 3.15 18.72 -17.23
C LEU A 213 3.32 20.03 -16.46
N GLU A 214 4.06 20.99 -17.02
CA GLU A 214 4.37 22.27 -16.38
C GLU A 214 3.10 23.09 -16.12
N THR A 215 2.13 23.01 -17.04
CA THR A 215 0.84 23.67 -16.90
C THR A 215 0.00 23.01 -15.81
N GLN A 216 -0.02 21.68 -15.76
CA GLN A 216 -0.69 20.95 -14.68
C GLN A 216 -0.06 21.22 -13.30
N ILE A 217 1.28 21.29 -13.21
CA ILE A 217 1.99 21.68 -11.99
C ILE A 217 1.59 23.10 -11.56
N SER A 218 1.58 24.06 -12.49
CA SER A 218 1.16 25.44 -12.23
C SER A 218 -0.28 25.52 -11.70
N HIS A 219 -1.20 24.76 -12.30
CA HIS A 219 -2.58 24.67 -11.84
C HIS A 219 -2.69 24.03 -10.45
N LEU A 220 -1.93 22.95 -10.19
CA LEU A 220 -1.90 22.30 -8.89
C LEU A 220 -1.48 23.31 -7.82
N LEU A 221 -0.36 24.01 -8.04
CA LEU A 221 0.14 25.03 -7.11
C LEU A 221 -0.85 26.17 -6.90
N THR A 222 -1.61 26.55 -7.93
CA THR A 222 -2.67 27.55 -7.81
C THR A 222 -3.74 27.10 -6.82
N HIS A 223 -4.21 25.85 -6.93
CA HIS A 223 -5.16 25.27 -5.99
C HIS A 223 -4.57 25.12 -4.57
N LEU A 224 -3.32 24.65 -4.45
CA LEU A 224 -2.64 24.53 -3.14
C LEU A 224 -2.42 25.88 -2.44
N ARG A 225 -2.45 27.01 -3.18
CA ARG A 225 -2.44 28.36 -2.61
C ARG A 225 -3.83 28.85 -2.24
N GLN A 226 -4.84 28.53 -3.03
CA GLN A 226 -6.20 29.02 -2.83
C GLN A 226 -6.94 28.28 -1.71
N SER A 227 -6.70 26.97 -1.60
CA SER A 227 -7.31 26.11 -0.60
C SER A 227 -6.25 25.40 0.21
N ARG A 228 -6.49 25.22 1.52
CA ARG A 228 -5.63 24.42 2.39
C ARG A 228 -5.91 22.93 2.14
N CYS A 229 -5.03 22.27 1.40
CA CYS A 229 -5.15 20.86 1.05
C CYS A 229 -4.16 19.99 1.84
N LEU A 230 -4.56 18.74 2.10
CA LEU A 230 -3.71 17.64 2.49
C LEU A 230 -3.75 16.59 1.36
N ILE A 231 -2.59 16.24 0.80
CA ILE A 231 -2.51 15.19 -0.23
C ILE A 231 -1.53 14.12 0.23
N LEU A 232 -2.02 12.90 0.44
CA LEU A 232 -1.20 11.72 0.65
C LEU A 232 -0.85 11.11 -0.71
N LEU A 233 0.45 10.92 -0.94
CA LEU A 233 0.97 10.23 -2.11
C LEU A 233 1.72 8.98 -1.65
N ASP A 234 1.05 7.82 -1.76
CA ASP A 234 1.64 6.52 -1.47
C ASP A 234 2.46 6.00 -2.65
N ASP A 235 3.42 5.11 -2.37
CA ASP A 235 4.41 4.62 -3.32
C ASP A 235 5.32 5.73 -3.90
N GLY A 236 5.68 6.70 -3.05
CA GLY A 236 6.47 7.89 -3.36
C GLY A 236 7.81 7.64 -4.06
N GLN A 237 8.40 6.45 -3.88
CA GLN A 237 9.58 6.00 -4.62
C GLN A 237 9.37 6.06 -6.14
N LEU A 238 8.14 5.90 -6.63
CA LEU A 238 7.82 5.98 -8.05
C LEU A 238 7.92 7.40 -8.60
N LEU A 239 7.59 8.43 -7.82
CA LEU A 239 7.82 9.84 -8.22
C LEU A 239 9.29 10.18 -8.36
N CYS A 240 10.16 9.47 -7.66
CA CYS A 240 11.59 9.76 -7.63
C CYS A 240 12.35 9.15 -8.81
N ARG A 241 11.75 8.20 -9.53
CA ARG A 241 12.39 7.43 -10.60
C ARG A 241 12.48 8.15 -11.94
N ASP A 242 11.58 9.11 -12.19
CA ASP A 242 11.49 9.82 -13.46
C ASP A 242 11.59 11.35 -13.29
N GLU A 243 11.99 12.06 -14.36
CA GLU A 243 12.18 13.51 -14.34
C GLU A 243 10.88 14.28 -14.12
N ALA A 244 9.74 13.75 -14.56
CA ALA A 244 8.44 14.39 -14.39
C ALA A 244 8.06 14.43 -12.90
N GLY A 245 8.22 13.33 -12.18
CA GLY A 245 7.94 13.24 -10.75
C GLY A 245 8.89 14.11 -9.93
N LYS A 246 10.18 14.20 -10.31
CA LYS A 246 11.13 15.14 -9.69
C LYS A 246 10.68 16.59 -9.84
N GLN A 247 10.23 16.99 -11.03
CA GLN A 247 9.70 18.35 -11.26
C GLN A 247 8.47 18.65 -10.39
N VAL A 248 7.56 17.69 -10.25
CA VAL A 248 6.38 17.82 -9.37
C VAL A 248 6.80 18.02 -7.92
N LEU A 249 7.69 17.15 -7.40
CA LEU A 249 8.16 17.24 -6.02
C LEU A 249 8.94 18.53 -5.76
N GLN A 250 9.81 18.94 -6.69
CA GLN A 250 10.56 20.19 -6.59
C GLN A 250 9.62 21.40 -6.53
N ALA A 251 8.62 21.44 -7.40
CA ALA A 251 7.65 22.52 -7.44
C ALA A 251 6.89 22.64 -6.11
N ILE A 252 6.44 21.51 -5.54
CA ILE A 252 5.78 21.47 -4.22
C ILE A 252 6.75 21.93 -3.11
N ALA A 253 7.99 21.45 -3.13
CA ALA A 253 8.97 21.73 -2.09
C ALA A 253 9.43 23.20 -2.07
N GLU A 254 9.56 23.84 -3.24
CA GLU A 254 10.18 25.16 -3.39
C GLU A 254 9.15 26.30 -3.44
N ILE A 255 8.00 26.09 -4.08
CA ILE A 255 7.05 27.17 -4.38
C ILE A 255 6.07 27.37 -3.21
N ASN A 256 5.85 28.63 -2.80
CA ASN A 256 5.02 28.93 -1.63
C ASN A 256 3.54 28.56 -1.84
N HIS A 257 2.98 27.83 -0.88
CA HIS A 257 1.57 27.43 -0.78
C HIS A 257 1.22 27.06 0.67
N GLN A 258 -0.07 26.96 0.99
CA GLN A 258 -0.55 26.73 2.36
C GLN A 258 -0.93 25.27 2.67
N SER A 259 -0.89 24.42 1.63
CA SER A 259 -1.16 22.98 1.70
C SER A 259 0.04 22.15 2.12
N CYS A 260 -0.22 20.89 2.47
CA CYS A 260 0.79 19.88 2.78
C CYS A 260 0.62 18.65 1.90
N ILE A 261 1.73 18.11 1.40
CA ILE A 261 1.80 16.82 0.74
C ILE A 261 2.57 15.88 1.66
N ILE A 262 1.97 14.74 2.02
CA ILE A 262 2.67 13.65 2.70
C ILE A 262 3.10 12.64 1.63
N LEU A 263 4.41 12.48 1.46
CA LEU A 263 4.99 11.50 0.55
C LEU A 263 5.34 10.24 1.34
N ILE A 264 4.61 9.15 1.12
CA ILE A 264 4.88 7.86 1.77
C ILE A 264 5.78 7.05 0.85
N SER A 265 6.97 6.65 1.32
CA SER A 265 7.97 6.03 0.45
C SER A 265 8.81 4.96 1.17
N THR A 266 9.14 3.90 0.45
CA THR A 266 10.14 2.89 0.88
C THR A 266 11.58 3.29 0.52
N GLU A 267 11.76 4.44 -0.13
CA GLU A 267 13.08 5.00 -0.45
C GLU A 267 13.13 6.47 -0.05
N LYS A 268 14.23 6.92 0.59
CA LYS A 268 14.46 8.35 0.79
C LYS A 268 14.83 9.02 -0.55
N PRO A 269 14.03 9.98 -1.06
CA PRO A 269 14.35 10.68 -2.30
C PRO A 269 15.69 11.43 -2.20
N LEU A 270 16.53 11.33 -3.23
CA LEU A 270 17.85 11.98 -3.29
C LEU A 270 17.78 13.50 -3.01
N HIS A 271 16.81 14.18 -3.63
CA HIS A 271 16.66 15.63 -3.53
C HIS A 271 16.12 16.09 -2.17
N LEU A 272 15.48 15.20 -1.41
CA LEU A 272 14.89 15.54 -0.12
C LEU A 272 15.95 16.07 0.85
N THR A 273 17.16 15.49 0.83
CA THR A 273 18.29 15.94 1.66
C THR A 273 18.67 17.40 1.38
N ALA A 274 18.51 17.89 0.15
CA ALA A 274 18.78 19.28 -0.19
C ALA A 274 17.71 20.23 0.36
N TRP A 275 16.48 19.75 0.51
CA TRP A 275 15.31 20.50 0.98
C TRP A 275 15.07 20.39 2.48
N GLU A 276 15.58 19.38 3.18
CA GLU A 276 15.51 19.20 4.64
C GLU A 276 16.38 20.18 5.44
N LYS A 277 16.61 21.39 4.91
CA LYS A 277 17.31 22.45 5.62
C LYS A 277 16.31 23.18 6.52
N SER A 278 16.77 23.70 7.66
CA SER A 278 15.92 24.42 8.63
C SER A 278 15.13 25.59 8.04
N THR A 279 15.60 26.16 6.92
CA THR A 279 14.97 27.27 6.21
C THR A 279 13.81 26.87 5.30
N TYR A 280 13.68 25.59 4.93
CA TYR A 280 12.61 25.10 4.07
C TYR A 280 11.54 24.37 4.90
N PRO A 281 10.25 24.52 4.57
CA PRO A 281 9.15 23.79 5.21
C PRO A 281 9.04 22.36 4.63
N VAL A 282 10.16 21.64 4.60
CA VAL A 282 10.23 20.23 4.20
C VAL A 282 10.76 19.44 5.39
N ARG A 283 10.12 18.33 5.70
CA ARG A 283 10.46 17.46 6.83
C ARG A 283 10.42 16.01 6.38
N SER A 284 11.09 15.15 7.12
CA SER A 284 10.90 13.71 7.00
C SER A 284 10.89 13.03 8.35
N LEU A 285 10.31 11.84 8.36
CA LEU A 285 10.30 10.92 9.47
C LEU A 285 10.53 9.51 8.94
N ILE A 286 11.54 8.83 9.46
CA ILE A 286 11.79 7.42 9.18
C ILE A 286 11.11 6.62 10.29
N LEU A 287 10.17 5.76 9.93
CA LEU A 287 9.52 4.86 10.87
C LEU A 287 10.43 3.69 11.24
N SER A 288 10.54 3.46 12.54
CA SER A 288 11.28 2.36 13.15
C SER A 288 10.32 1.23 13.58
N SER A 289 10.90 0.19 14.18
CA SER A 289 10.19 -0.91 14.86
C SER A 289 9.10 -0.43 15.82
N LEU A 290 8.04 -1.22 16.00
CA LEU A 290 6.99 -0.96 17.01
C LEU A 290 7.49 -1.10 18.46
N GLY A 291 8.60 -1.82 18.68
CA GLY A 291 9.04 -2.17 20.03
C GLY A 291 7.92 -2.88 20.82
N ASP A 292 7.75 -2.51 22.10
CA ASP A 292 6.76 -3.12 22.99
C ASP A 292 5.30 -2.93 22.53
N ALA A 293 5.00 -1.94 21.69
CA ALA A 293 3.64 -1.75 21.18
C ALA A 293 3.17 -2.88 20.25
N ALA A 294 4.08 -3.71 19.77
CA ALA A 294 3.74 -4.93 19.03
C ALA A 294 2.99 -5.97 19.90
N LYS A 295 3.02 -5.84 21.23
CA LYS A 295 2.27 -6.73 22.14
C LYS A 295 0.75 -6.61 21.93
N ASP A 296 0.25 -5.39 21.67
CA ASP A 296 -1.17 -5.16 21.38
C ASP A 296 -1.58 -5.86 20.07
N LEU A 297 -0.69 -5.85 19.07
CA LEU A 297 -0.86 -6.57 17.81
C LEU A 297 -0.98 -8.07 18.04
N PHE A 298 -0.10 -8.68 18.86
CA PHE A 298 -0.19 -10.11 19.18
C PHE A 298 -1.45 -10.50 19.94
N GLN A 299 -1.90 -9.63 20.85
CA GLN A 299 -3.14 -9.83 21.57
C GLN A 299 -4.35 -9.88 20.61
N GLU A 300 -4.41 -8.96 19.65
CA GLU A 300 -5.47 -8.96 18.62
C GLU A 300 -5.38 -10.18 17.67
N GLN A 301 -4.17 -10.69 17.44
CA GLN A 301 -3.95 -11.94 16.70
C GLN A 301 -4.17 -13.20 17.55
N ASN A 302 -4.68 -13.07 18.78
CA ASN A 302 -4.98 -14.16 19.72
C ASN A 302 -3.78 -15.06 20.09
N LEU A 303 -2.55 -14.54 20.01
CA LEU A 303 -1.38 -15.33 20.40
C LEU A 303 -1.38 -15.62 21.91
N SER A 304 -0.83 -16.77 22.29
CA SER A 304 -0.60 -17.18 23.68
C SER A 304 0.83 -16.86 24.11
N ASP A 305 1.20 -17.23 25.34
CA ASP A 305 2.56 -17.16 25.89
C ASP A 305 3.17 -15.73 25.88
N PRO A 306 2.53 -14.75 26.54
CA PRO A 306 2.94 -13.34 26.51
C PRO A 306 4.36 -13.10 27.04
N GLU A 307 4.88 -13.98 27.89
CA GLU A 307 6.27 -13.95 28.36
C GLU A 307 7.29 -14.15 27.23
N HIS A 308 6.89 -14.76 26.11
CA HIS A 308 7.74 -15.00 24.95
C HIS A 308 7.61 -13.93 23.85
N TRP A 309 6.67 -12.99 23.97
CA TRP A 309 6.40 -12.00 22.93
C TRP A 309 7.57 -11.07 22.63
N HIS A 310 8.37 -10.73 23.65
CA HIS A 310 9.58 -9.91 23.44
C HIS A 310 10.59 -10.61 22.52
N GLN A 311 10.81 -11.91 22.71
CA GLN A 311 11.69 -12.71 21.87
C GLN A 311 11.19 -12.76 20.42
N LEU A 312 9.87 -12.81 20.21
CA LEU A 312 9.28 -12.77 18.88
C LEU A 312 9.45 -11.39 18.22
N ILE A 313 9.25 -10.30 18.98
CA ILE A 313 9.49 -8.92 18.52
C ILE A 313 10.94 -8.74 18.10
N ASP A 314 11.89 -9.18 18.91
CA ASP A 314 13.31 -9.07 18.61
C ASP A 314 13.68 -9.92 17.38
N ARG A 315 13.20 -11.16 17.30
CA ARG A 315 13.49 -12.05 16.16
C ARG A 315 13.02 -11.48 14.82
N TYR A 316 11.87 -10.82 14.81
CA TYR A 316 11.28 -10.19 13.61
C TYR A 316 11.41 -8.67 13.59
N GLN A 317 12.28 -8.12 14.44
CA GLN A 317 12.70 -6.72 14.46
C GLN A 317 11.53 -5.71 14.57
N GLY A 318 10.40 -6.16 15.15
CA GLY A 318 9.18 -5.38 15.37
C GLY A 318 8.58 -4.70 14.14
N ASN A 319 8.80 -5.24 12.93
CA ASN A 319 8.08 -4.80 11.74
C ASN A 319 6.62 -5.32 11.78
N PRO A 320 5.59 -4.44 11.83
CA PRO A 320 4.20 -4.85 11.98
C PRO A 320 3.75 -5.91 10.97
N LEU A 321 4.05 -5.76 9.68
CA LEU A 321 3.60 -6.72 8.68
C LEU A 321 4.28 -8.08 8.86
N TRP A 322 5.59 -8.10 9.16
CA TRP A 322 6.30 -9.35 9.40
C TRP A 322 5.73 -10.06 10.63
N LEU A 323 5.47 -9.30 11.70
CA LEU A 323 4.85 -9.81 12.91
C LEU A 323 3.43 -10.35 12.66
N ILE A 324 2.62 -9.68 11.85
CA ILE A 324 1.28 -10.17 11.48
C ILE A 324 1.39 -11.50 10.72
N LEU A 325 2.21 -11.56 9.67
CA LEU A 325 2.37 -12.77 8.87
C LEU A 325 2.90 -13.95 9.71
N THR A 326 3.85 -13.69 10.60
CA THR A 326 4.34 -14.71 11.54
C THR A 326 3.28 -15.10 12.56
N ALA A 327 2.53 -14.15 13.13
CA ALA A 327 1.45 -14.44 14.07
C ALA A 327 0.37 -15.31 13.42
N THR A 328 0.01 -15.04 12.16
CA THR A 328 -0.90 -15.90 11.38
C THR A 328 -0.35 -17.31 11.25
N SER A 329 0.93 -17.50 10.89
CA SER A 329 1.54 -18.83 10.83
C SER A 329 1.58 -19.53 12.21
N ILE A 330 1.80 -18.79 13.30
CA ILE A 330 1.76 -19.34 14.67
C ILE A 330 0.33 -19.81 15.01
N GLN A 331 -0.70 -19.05 14.64
CA GLN A 331 -2.08 -19.46 14.82
C GLN A 331 -2.38 -20.75 14.07
N GLU A 332 -2.04 -20.79 12.78
CA GLU A 332 -2.37 -21.92 11.91
C GLU A 332 -1.65 -23.22 12.28
N LEU A 333 -0.36 -23.13 12.62
CA LEU A 333 0.49 -24.31 12.80
C LEU A 333 0.68 -24.72 14.26
N PHE A 334 0.53 -23.78 15.20
CA PHE A 334 0.81 -23.99 16.62
C PHE A 334 -0.37 -23.66 17.54
N ALA A 335 -1.55 -23.36 16.96
CA ALA A 335 -2.76 -22.97 17.69
C ALA A 335 -2.52 -21.76 18.61
N GLY A 336 -1.71 -20.80 18.13
CA GLY A 336 -1.40 -19.56 18.84
C GLY A 336 -0.29 -19.69 19.90
N ARG A 337 0.25 -20.88 20.16
CA ARG A 337 1.32 -21.09 21.15
C ARG A 337 2.67 -20.62 20.61
N VAL A 338 3.15 -19.51 21.15
CA VAL A 338 4.41 -18.87 20.74
C VAL A 338 5.62 -19.67 21.23
N ALA A 339 5.53 -20.31 22.40
CA ALA A 339 6.61 -21.14 22.93
C ALA A 339 6.97 -22.30 21.98
N ASP A 340 5.96 -22.97 21.42
CA ASP A 340 6.16 -24.09 20.48
C ASP A 340 6.82 -23.62 19.17
N PHE A 341 6.47 -22.43 18.69
CA PHE A 341 7.10 -21.83 17.52
C PHE A 341 8.55 -21.41 17.78
N LEU A 342 8.83 -20.82 18.95
CA LEU A 342 10.18 -20.36 19.30
C LEU A 342 11.13 -21.49 19.69
N ALA A 343 10.61 -22.69 19.98
CA ALA A 343 11.42 -23.91 20.15
C ALA A 343 12.26 -24.23 18.91
N TYR A 344 11.84 -23.75 17.72
CA TYR A 344 12.70 -23.67 16.55
C TYR A 344 13.63 -22.46 16.74
N GLU A 345 14.90 -22.71 17.04
CA GLU A 345 15.90 -21.65 17.27
C GLU A 345 16.16 -20.81 16.00
N THR A 346 15.86 -21.36 14.82
CA THR A 346 16.01 -20.71 13.52
C THR A 346 14.93 -19.66 13.28
N LEU A 347 15.32 -18.52 12.71
CA LEU A 347 14.36 -17.53 12.17
C LEU A 347 13.65 -18.14 10.96
N ILE A 348 12.32 -18.23 11.01
CA ILE A 348 11.54 -18.81 9.92
C ILE A 348 10.98 -17.68 9.06
N VAL A 349 11.37 -17.66 7.78
CA VAL A 349 10.75 -16.82 6.76
C VAL A 349 9.68 -17.65 6.07
N SER A 350 8.41 -17.45 6.44
CA SER A 350 7.28 -18.15 5.81
C SER A 350 7.12 -17.77 4.34
N GLU A 351 6.38 -18.58 3.57
CA GLU A 351 6.10 -18.29 2.16
C GLU A 351 5.44 -16.91 1.96
N SER A 352 4.52 -16.54 2.84
CA SER A 352 3.86 -15.23 2.80
C SER A 352 4.82 -14.07 3.07
N LEU A 353 5.73 -14.21 4.03
CA LEU A 353 6.77 -13.23 4.30
C LEU A 353 7.80 -13.17 3.16
N GLN A 354 8.18 -14.32 2.60
CA GLN A 354 9.08 -14.42 1.46
C GLN A 354 8.52 -13.67 0.25
N GLY A 355 7.25 -13.92 -0.12
CA GLY A 355 6.60 -13.25 -1.23
C GLY A 355 6.54 -11.72 -1.05
N HIS A 356 6.39 -11.23 0.17
CA HIS A 356 6.47 -9.80 0.46
C HIS A 356 7.89 -9.23 0.25
N LEU A 357 8.92 -9.94 0.71
CA LEU A 357 10.31 -9.52 0.56
C LEU A 357 10.77 -9.59 -0.90
N ASP A 358 10.30 -10.57 -1.67
CA ASP A 358 10.56 -10.72 -3.10
C ASP A 358 10.18 -9.45 -3.87
N GLN A 359 9.01 -8.87 -3.57
CA GLN A 359 8.55 -7.65 -4.25
C GLN A 359 9.52 -6.47 -4.09
N GLN A 360 10.23 -6.37 -2.96
CA GLN A 360 11.21 -5.32 -2.74
C GLN A 360 12.58 -5.70 -3.30
N PHE A 361 12.99 -6.95 -3.13
CA PHE A 361 14.30 -7.44 -3.56
C PHE A 361 14.45 -7.47 -5.09
N GLN A 362 13.39 -7.85 -5.81
CA GLN A 362 13.38 -7.89 -7.29
C GLN A 362 13.49 -6.50 -7.93
N GLN A 363 13.21 -5.42 -7.18
CA GLN A 363 13.38 -4.04 -7.68
C GLN A 363 14.82 -3.55 -7.59
N LEU A 364 15.71 -4.31 -6.94
CA LEU A 364 17.12 -3.99 -6.83
C LEU A 364 17.87 -4.40 -8.11
N SER A 365 18.90 -3.62 -8.43
CA SER A 365 19.82 -3.93 -9.53
C SER A 365 20.72 -5.11 -9.18
N ALA A 366 21.27 -5.78 -10.20
CA ALA A 366 22.17 -6.91 -10.00
C ALA A 366 23.38 -6.58 -9.08
N PRO A 367 24.04 -5.40 -9.18
CA PRO A 367 25.10 -5.01 -8.24
C PRO A 367 24.61 -4.84 -6.80
N GLU A 368 23.41 -4.29 -6.60
CA GLU A 368 22.78 -4.16 -5.28
C GLU A 368 22.51 -5.55 -4.67
N GLN A 369 21.91 -6.46 -5.44
CA GLN A 369 21.66 -7.84 -5.00
C GLN A 369 22.97 -8.57 -4.67
N THR A 370 24.02 -8.38 -5.47
CA THR A 370 25.34 -9.00 -5.24
C THR A 370 25.91 -8.60 -3.88
N ILE A 371 25.86 -7.30 -3.55
CA ILE A 371 26.31 -6.81 -2.25
C ILE A 371 25.45 -7.37 -1.12
N LEU A 372 24.13 -7.40 -1.28
CA LEU A 372 23.23 -7.96 -0.26
C LEU A 372 23.49 -9.45 -0.01
N HIS A 373 23.65 -10.27 -1.05
CA HIS A 373 24.03 -11.68 -0.92
C HIS A 373 25.35 -11.83 -0.18
N GLN A 374 26.35 -11.01 -0.51
CA GLN A 374 27.64 -11.09 0.16
C GLN A 374 27.53 -10.71 1.64
N VAL A 375 26.91 -9.57 1.97
CA VAL A 375 26.72 -9.15 3.37
C VAL A 375 25.90 -10.19 4.15
N ALA A 376 24.92 -10.84 3.51
CA ALA A 376 24.12 -11.87 4.16
C ALA A 376 24.93 -13.10 4.59
N THR A 377 26.02 -13.44 3.89
CA THR A 377 26.91 -14.55 4.28
C THR A 377 27.80 -14.22 5.48
N LEU A 378 27.97 -12.94 5.82
CA LEU A 378 28.82 -12.50 6.92
C LEU A 378 28.10 -12.63 8.26
N THR A 379 28.83 -13.07 9.29
CA THR A 379 28.32 -13.23 10.66
C THR A 379 28.50 -11.99 11.52
N ALA A 380 29.25 -10.99 11.03
CA ALA A 380 29.54 -9.75 11.74
C ALA A 380 29.35 -8.53 10.82
N PRO A 381 29.04 -7.35 11.39
CA PRO A 381 28.98 -6.10 10.64
C PRO A 381 30.28 -5.82 9.86
N VAL A 382 30.15 -5.29 8.65
CA VAL A 382 31.25 -5.14 7.68
C VAL A 382 31.55 -3.68 7.38
N SER A 383 32.83 -3.32 7.23
CA SER A 383 33.20 -1.97 6.80
C SER A 383 33.11 -1.81 5.27
N LEU A 384 32.99 -0.56 4.81
CA LEU A 384 33.05 -0.27 3.37
C LEU A 384 34.41 -0.69 2.76
N SER A 385 35.51 -0.57 3.51
CA SER A 385 36.83 -1.01 3.05
C SER A 385 36.93 -2.53 2.87
N GLN A 386 36.29 -3.31 3.75
CA GLN A 386 36.20 -4.76 3.60
C GLN A 386 35.37 -5.13 2.36
N LEU A 387 34.22 -4.48 2.15
CA LEU A 387 33.40 -4.72 0.95
C LEU A 387 34.15 -4.37 -0.35
N LEU A 388 35.00 -3.34 -0.36
CA LEU A 388 35.85 -3.04 -1.52
C LEU A 388 36.85 -4.16 -1.83
N GLN A 389 37.38 -4.83 -0.81
CA GLN A 389 38.34 -5.92 -1.01
C GLN A 389 37.67 -7.21 -1.50
N LEU A 390 36.40 -7.40 -1.15
CA LEU A 390 35.65 -8.62 -1.45
C LEU A 390 34.86 -8.54 -2.77
N ASN A 391 34.87 -7.41 -3.48
CA ASN A 391 34.13 -7.23 -4.73
C ASN A 391 34.99 -6.61 -5.84
N PRO A 392 34.66 -6.86 -7.12
CA PRO A 392 35.36 -6.25 -8.25
C PRO A 392 34.94 -4.80 -8.53
N PHE A 393 34.03 -4.22 -7.74
CA PHE A 393 33.52 -2.86 -7.96
C PHE A 393 34.60 -1.80 -7.68
N SER A 394 34.61 -0.75 -8.50
CA SER A 394 35.39 0.44 -8.18
C SER A 394 34.88 1.13 -6.90
N PRO A 395 35.71 1.96 -6.24
CA PRO A 395 35.28 2.73 -5.07
C PRO A 395 34.03 3.57 -5.30
N VAL A 396 33.87 4.15 -6.51
CA VAL A 396 32.73 4.99 -6.87
C VAL A 396 31.46 4.15 -7.03
N GLU A 397 31.55 3.01 -7.74
CA GLU A 397 30.41 2.12 -7.93
C GLU A 397 29.92 1.54 -6.61
N LEU A 398 30.83 1.01 -5.77
CA LEU A 398 30.43 0.48 -4.47
C LEU A 398 29.76 1.55 -3.62
N PHE A 399 30.32 2.77 -3.59
CA PHE A 399 29.72 3.86 -2.84
C PHE A 399 28.29 4.16 -3.30
N GLN A 400 28.04 4.19 -4.61
CA GLN A 400 26.69 4.39 -5.16
C GLN A 400 25.74 3.25 -4.81
N ILE A 401 26.21 2.00 -4.86
CA ILE A 401 25.43 0.80 -4.47
C ILE A 401 25.03 0.89 -2.99
N ILE A 402 26.00 1.12 -2.10
CA ILE A 402 25.75 1.23 -0.65
C ILE A 402 24.81 2.40 -0.35
N GLN A 403 25.01 3.55 -0.98
CA GLN A 403 24.09 4.68 -0.83
C GLN A 403 22.67 4.34 -1.27
N SER A 404 22.51 3.60 -2.36
CA SER A 404 21.19 3.19 -2.84
C SER A 404 20.51 2.22 -1.87
N LEU A 405 21.22 1.18 -1.43
CA LEU A 405 20.74 0.20 -0.46
C LEU A 405 20.37 0.84 0.89
N HIS A 406 21.17 1.78 1.38
CA HIS A 406 20.89 2.52 2.61
C HIS A 406 19.65 3.42 2.46
N ARG A 407 19.49 4.12 1.32
CA ARG A 407 18.27 4.93 1.06
C ARG A 407 16.99 4.10 0.99
N ARG A 408 17.10 2.83 0.60
CA ARG A 408 16.01 1.85 0.54
C ARG A 408 15.86 1.02 1.82
N PHE A 409 16.62 1.35 2.87
CA PHE A 409 16.54 0.71 4.18
C PHE A 409 16.86 -0.81 4.18
N PHE A 410 17.61 -1.30 3.19
CA PHE A 410 18.10 -2.68 3.18
C PHE A 410 19.36 -2.86 4.03
N LEU A 411 20.25 -1.86 4.01
CA LEU A 411 21.47 -1.84 4.81
C LEU A 411 21.34 -0.80 5.92
N GLU A 412 21.68 -1.22 7.12
CA GLU A 412 21.79 -0.37 8.30
C GLU A 412 23.27 -0.07 8.58
N MET A 413 23.52 1.07 9.22
CA MET A 413 24.87 1.51 9.57
C MET A 413 24.94 1.82 11.06
N ALA A 414 25.84 1.14 11.77
CA ALA A 414 26.07 1.40 13.18
C ALA A 414 26.60 2.83 13.38
N GLU A 415 26.03 3.57 14.34
CA GLU A 415 26.37 4.98 14.57
C GLU A 415 27.85 5.16 14.95
N ASP A 416 28.35 4.30 15.83
CA ASP A 416 29.69 4.39 16.41
C ASP A 416 30.78 3.86 15.48
N THR A 417 30.58 2.68 14.89
CA THR A 417 31.62 1.98 14.12
C THR A 417 31.54 2.25 12.62
N ARG A 418 30.43 2.81 12.14
CA ARG A 418 30.11 2.96 10.70
C ARG A 418 30.16 1.65 9.92
N GLN A 419 30.02 0.52 10.63
CA GLN A 419 29.91 -0.79 10.02
C GLN A 419 28.49 -1.01 9.50
N LEU A 420 28.41 -1.68 8.35
CA LEU A 420 27.18 -2.02 7.65
C LEU A 420 26.71 -3.40 8.10
N PHE A 421 25.41 -3.55 8.28
CA PHE A 421 24.79 -4.84 8.57
C PHE A 421 23.40 -4.92 7.95
N LEU A 422 22.89 -6.14 7.86
CA LEU A 422 21.53 -6.43 7.41
C LEU A 422 20.62 -6.63 8.61
N ASN A 423 19.36 -6.27 8.42
CA ASN A 423 18.31 -6.73 9.31
C ASN A 423 18.29 -8.29 9.33
N PRO A 424 18.21 -8.94 10.50
CA PRO A 424 18.22 -10.41 10.61
C PRO A 424 17.19 -11.13 9.73
N VAL A 425 15.98 -10.58 9.58
CA VAL A 425 14.94 -11.17 8.73
C VAL A 425 15.33 -11.11 7.25
N ILE A 426 15.87 -9.97 6.81
CA ILE A 426 16.36 -9.78 5.45
C ILE A 426 17.56 -10.70 5.17
N GLN A 427 18.48 -10.80 6.13
CA GLN A 427 19.63 -11.70 6.04
C GLN A 427 19.20 -13.16 5.86
N GLU A 428 18.23 -13.62 6.66
CA GLU A 428 17.71 -14.99 6.56
C GLU A 428 16.97 -15.24 5.24
N TYR A 429 16.16 -14.28 4.80
CA TYR A 429 15.50 -14.33 3.49
C TYR A 429 16.51 -14.48 2.36
N ILE A 430 17.61 -13.71 2.37
CA ILE A 430 18.65 -13.78 1.33
C ILE A 430 19.42 -15.11 1.36
N LYS A 431 19.65 -15.69 2.54
CA LYS A 431 20.33 -17.00 2.67
C LYS A 431 19.48 -18.15 2.13
N ASN A 432 18.17 -18.05 2.28
CA ASN A 432 17.22 -19.11 1.90
C ASN A 432 16.65 -18.91 0.49
N GLY A 433 16.68 -17.69 -0.05
CA GLY A 433 16.34 -17.37 -1.43
C GLY A 433 17.38 -17.92 -2.40
N LYS A 434 16.93 -18.75 -3.35
CA LYS A 434 17.78 -19.39 -4.36
C LYS A 434 18.39 -18.43 -5.35
#